data_AF-A0A9D1P5W7-F1
#
_entry.id   AF-A0A9D1P5W7-F1
#
_cell.length_a   1.000
_cell.length_b   1.000
_cell.length_c   1.000
_cell.angle_alpha   90.00
_cell.angle_beta   90.00
_cell.angle_gamma   90.00
#
_symmetry.space_group_name_H-M   'P 1'
#
loop_
_entity.id
_entity.type
_entity.pdbx_description
1 polymer ?
#
loop_
_entity_poly.entity_id
_entity_poly.type
_entity_poly.pdbx_seq_one_letter_code
_entity_poly.pdbx_strand_id
1 'polypeptide(L)' 'MDDWPGVVRQVYLWYNQSGKLAGLQNGCAIGEERGEKRERLNNAKGMLHEGLSADLISRVTGLSIAEINKLNSEH' A
#
# COMPACT_ATOMS: atom_id res chain seq x y z
N MET A 1 -23.09 25.59 35.84
CA MET A 1 -23.09 26.28 34.55
C MET A 1 -21.79 27.04 34.45
N ASP A 2 -20.86 26.80 33.54
CA ASP A 2 -20.69 25.80 32.48
C ASP A 2 -19.18 25.88 32.18
N ASP A 3 -18.40 24.80 32.35
CA ASP A 3 -17.01 24.76 31.85
C ASP A 3 -17.00 24.56 30.32
N TRP A 4 -17.80 25.37 29.64
CA TRP A 4 -17.96 25.35 28.20
C TRP A 4 -16.61 25.55 27.48
N PRO A 5 -15.72 26.46 27.92
CA PRO A 5 -14.39 26.58 27.31
C PRO A 5 -13.52 25.33 27.51
N GLY A 6 -13.58 24.68 28.69
CA GLY A 6 -12.84 23.44 28.96
C GLY A 6 -13.35 22.27 28.12
N VAL A 7 -14.67 22.11 28.02
CA VAL A 7 -15.32 21.10 27.17
C VAL A 7 -14.94 21.29 25.69
N VAL A 8 -15.02 22.52 25.17
CA VAL A 8 -14.64 22.81 23.78
C VAL A 8 -13.16 22.49 23.52
N ARG A 9 -12.27 22.84 24.46
CA ARG A 9 -10.84 22.50 24.37
C ARG A 9 -10.63 20.98 24.33
N GLN A 10 -11.30 20.25 25.20
CA GLN A 10 -11.16 18.79 25.26
C GLN A 10 -11.64 18.11 23.98
N VAL A 11 -12.77 18.57 23.44
CA VAL A 11 -13.30 18.10 22.15
C VAL A 11 -12.31 18.38 21.02
N TYR A 12 -11.75 19.60 20.95
CA TYR A 12 -10.75 19.95 19.93
C TYR A 12 -9.51 19.05 19.99
N LEU A 13 -8.96 18.82 21.19
CA LEU A 13 -7.80 17.95 21.38
C LEU A 13 -8.11 16.51 20.95
N TRP A 14 -9.27 16.00 21.33
CA TRP A 14 -9.72 14.67 20.93
C TRP A 14 -9.82 14.55 19.40
N TYR A 15 -10.47 15.50 18.73
CA TYR A 15 -10.57 15.50 17.26
C TYR A 15 -9.20 15.50 16.59
N ASN A 16 -8.27 16.34 17.05
CA ASN A 16 -6.93 16.38 16.49
C ASN A 16 -6.15 15.08 16.72
N GLN A 17 -6.26 14.50 17.90
CA GLN A 17 -5.58 13.24 18.22
C GLN A 17 -6.13 12.08 17.40
N SER A 18 -7.46 12.00 17.28
CA SER A 18 -8.14 11.00 16.44
C SER A 18 -7.78 11.16 14.97
N GLY A 19 -7.75 12.39 14.46
CA GLY A 19 -7.34 12.68 13.08
C GLY A 19 -5.89 12.26 12.79
N LYS A 20 -4.96 12.54 13.71
CA LYS A 20 -3.56 12.10 13.60
C LYS A 20 -3.44 10.57 13.58
N LEU A 21 -4.16 9.89 14.48
CA LEU A 21 -4.12 8.43 14.55
C LEU A 21 -4.69 7.80 13.28
N ALA A 22 -5.84 8.28 12.80
CA ALA A 22 -6.43 7.81 11.55
C ALA A 22 -5.50 8.06 10.35
N GLY A 23 -4.86 9.23 10.28
CA GLY A 23 -3.89 9.54 9.25
C GLY A 23 -2.69 8.60 9.24
N LEU A 24 -2.14 8.28 10.42
CA LEU A 24 -1.03 7.33 10.56
C LEU A 24 -1.43 5.91 10.15
N GLN A 25 -2.60 5.44 10.60
CA GLN A 25 -3.11 4.11 10.24
C GLN A 25 -3.32 3.98 8.73
N ASN A 26 -3.99 4.97 8.13
CA ASN A 26 -4.23 4.99 6.68
C ASN A 26 -2.92 5.08 5.90
N GLY A 27 -1.98 5.92 6.33
CA GLY A 27 -0.67 6.06 5.70
C GLY A 27 0.14 4.75 5.74
N CYS A 28 0.10 4.03 6.87
CA CYS A 28 0.76 2.74 7.03
C CYS A 28 0.14 1.69 6.09
N ALA A 29 -1.18 1.55 6.10
CA ALA A 29 -1.89 0.59 5.25
C ALA A 29 -1.64 0.84 3.75
N ILE A 30 -1.69 2.10 3.31
CA ILE A 30 -1.37 2.49 1.92
C ILE A 30 0.10 2.19 1.61
N GLY A 31 1.00 2.45 2.55
CA GLY A 31 2.43 2.18 2.41
C GLY A 31 2.73 0.69 2.22
N GLU A 32 2.13 -0.16 3.05
CA GLU A 32 2.23 -1.62 2.99
C GLU A 32 1.69 -2.16 1.66
N GLU A 33 0.47 -1.77 1.27
CA GLU A 33 -0.14 -2.21 0.00
C GLU A 33 0.73 -1.82 -1.21
N ARG A 34 1.23 -0.58 -1.24
CA ARG A 34 2.13 -0.12 -2.30
C ARG A 34 3.48 -0.84 -2.28
N GLY A 35 3.99 -1.12 -1.09
CA GLY A 35 5.23 -1.87 -0.87
C GLY A 35 5.15 -3.27 -1.45
N GLU A 36 4.13 -4.04 -1.04
CA GLU A 36 3.89 -5.39 -1.53
C GLU A 36 3.66 -5.43 -3.04
N LYS A 37 2.88 -4.48 -3.58
CA LYS A 37 2.66 -4.40 -5.03
C LYS A 37 3.98 -4.17 -5.77
N ARG A 38 4.82 -3.25 -5.29
CA ARG A 38 6.13 -2.96 -5.89
C ARG A 38 7.07 -4.17 -5.80
N GLU A 39 7.07 -4.87 -4.68
CA GLU A 39 7.88 -6.08 -4.51
C GLU A 39 7.47 -7.18 -5.49
N ARG A 40 6.17 -7.47 -5.62
CA ARG A 40 5.64 -8.44 -6.58
C ARG A 40 6.08 -8.13 -8.02
N LEU A 41 6.00 -6.86 -8.43
CA LEU A 41 6.43 -6.42 -9.76
C LEU A 41 7.96 -6.57 -9.94
N ASN A 42 8.75 -6.20 -8.94
CA ASN A 42 10.21 -6.33 -9.00
C ASN A 42 10.65 -7.79 -9.07
N ASN A 43 10.02 -8.66 -8.27
CA ASN A 43 10.27 -10.10 -8.30
C ASN A 43 9.92 -10.68 -9.67
N ALA A 44 8.76 -10.32 -10.24
CA ALA A 44 8.38 -10.75 -11.58
C ALA A 44 9.37 -10.29 -12.66
N LYS A 45 9.88 -9.05 -12.58
CA LYS A 45 10.94 -8.56 -13.49
C LYS A 45 12.22 -9.38 -13.37
N GLY A 46 12.68 -9.66 -12.14
CA GLY A 46 13.84 -10.53 -11.91
C GLY A 46 13.64 -11.92 -12.48
N MET A 47 12.47 -12.51 -12.26
CA MET A 47 12.13 -13.83 -12.80
C MET A 47 12.08 -13.87 -14.34
N LEU A 48 11.56 -12.82 -14.99
CA LEU A 48 11.61 -12.69 -16.46
C LEU A 48 13.05 -12.62 -16.95
N HIS A 49 13.91 -11.86 -16.25
CA HIS A 49 15.33 -11.75 -16.59
C HIS A 49 16.06 -13.10 -16.50
N GLU A 50 15.69 -13.93 -15.53
CA GLU A 50 16.19 -15.32 -15.37
C GLU A 50 15.57 -16.31 -16.39
N GLY A 51 14.72 -15.84 -17.31
CA GLY A 51 14.13 -16.66 -18.37
C GLY A 51 12.96 -17.55 -17.93
N LEU A 52 12.36 -17.28 -16.77
CA LEU A 52 11.20 -18.03 -16.29
C LEU A 52 9.94 -17.72 -17.13
N SER A 53 9.08 -18.72 -17.33
CA SER A 53 7.87 -18.55 -18.14
C SER A 53 6.82 -17.68 -17.44
N ALA A 54 6.04 -16.93 -18.24
CA ALA A 54 4.97 -16.08 -17.73
C ALA A 54 3.93 -16.87 -16.91
N ASP A 55 3.64 -18.13 -17.28
CA ASP A 55 2.78 -19.03 -16.50
C ASP A 55 3.33 -19.34 -15.11
N LEU A 56 4.64 -19.62 -15.00
CA LEU A 56 5.26 -19.89 -13.71
C LEU A 56 5.28 -18.62 -12.84
N ILE A 57 5.65 -17.48 -13.42
CA ILE A 57 5.69 -16.19 -12.74
C ILE A 57 4.32 -15.80 -12.22
N SER A 58 3.27 -16.00 -13.02
CA SER A 58 1.87 -15.75 -12.64
C SER A 58 1.47 -16.54 -11.39
N ARG A 59 1.76 -17.84 -11.36
CA ARG A 59 1.44 -18.69 -10.20
C ARG A 59 2.20 -18.32 -8.94
N VAL A 60 3.45 -17.86 -9.05
CA VAL A 60 4.29 -17.54 -7.89
C VAL A 60 3.99 -16.14 -7.35
N THR A 61 3.83 -15.15 -8.23
CA THR A 61 3.69 -13.73 -7.83
C THR A 61 2.23 -13.29 -7.69
N GLY A 62 1.29 -14.08 -8.21
CA GLY A 62 -0.14 -13.74 -8.27
C GLY A 62 -0.48 -12.65 -9.30
N LEU A 63 0.48 -12.21 -10.10
CA LEU A 63 0.23 -11.26 -11.19
C LEU A 63 -0.43 -11.97 -12.37
N SER A 64 -1.32 -11.27 -13.06
CA SER A 64 -1.91 -11.79 -14.30
C SER A 64 -0.85 -11.90 -15.40
N ILE A 65 -1.07 -12.82 -16.34
CA ILE A 65 -0.22 -12.95 -17.54
C ILE A 65 -0.16 -11.62 -18.32
N ALA A 66 -1.26 -10.85 -18.34
CA ALA A 66 -1.30 -9.53 -18.98
C ALA A 66 -0.34 -8.53 -18.30
N GLU A 67 -0.33 -8.48 -16.96
CA GLU A 67 0.60 -7.65 -16.20
C GLU A 67 2.06 -8.07 -16.45
N ILE A 68 2.34 -9.37 -16.47
CA ILE A 68 3.69 -9.90 -16.72
C ILE A 68 4.17 -9.57 -18.13
N ASN A 69 3.30 -9.74 -19.14
CA ASN A 69 3.63 -9.40 -20.52
C ASN A 69 3.89 -7.90 -20.69
N LYS A 70 3.14 -7.05 -19.98
CA LYS A 70 3.38 -5.61 -19.96
C LYS A 70 4.76 -5.30 -19.39
N LEU A 71 5.16 -5.93 -18.27
CA LEU A 71 6.50 -5.76 -17.69
C LEU A 71 7.61 -6.17 -18.65
N ASN A 72 7.39 -7.23 -19.43
CA ASN A 72 8.36 -7.69 -20.44
C ASN A 72 8.44 -6.75 -21.65
N SER A 73 7.36 -6.03 -21.98
CA SER A 73 7.32 -5.04 -23.06
C SER A 73 7.86 -3.66 -22.68
N GLU A 74 8.05 -3.39 -21.38
CA GLU A 74 8.66 -2.15 -20.86
C GLU A 74 10.21 -2.21 -20.83
N HIS A 75 10.80 -3.13 -21.60
CA HIS A 75 12.25 -3.30 -21.81
C HIS A 75 12.79 -2.45 -22.94
#